data_AF-A0A7V5ZG86-F1
#
_entry.id   AF-A0A7V5ZG86-F1
#
_cell.length_a   1.000
_cell.length_b   1.000
_cell.length_c   1.000
_cell.angle_alpha   90.00
_cell.angle_beta   90.00
_cell.angle_gamma   90.00
#
_symmetry.space_group_name_H-M   'P 1'
#
loop_
_entity.id
_entity.type
_entity.pdbx_description
1 polymer ?
#
loop_
_entity_poly.entity_id
_entity_poly.type
_entity_poly.pdbx_seq_one_letter_code
_entity_poly.pdbx_strand_id
1 'polypeptide(L)' 'MALPKRRHSHARTAKRRTHYTLNAVTVVKVGRCPTNNPNCPGAHLSHTACPVCGYYKGRQAVLVKRKRREGR' A
#
# COMPACT_ATOMS: atom_id res chain seq x y z
N MET A 1 -6.40 -38.15 -0.78
CA MET A 1 -6.14 -37.09 -1.79
C MET A 1 -5.95 -37.75 -3.14
N ALA A 2 -6.60 -37.27 -4.20
CA ALA A 2 -6.41 -37.84 -5.53
C ALA A 2 -5.02 -37.45 -6.06
N LEU A 3 -4.17 -38.44 -6.35
CA LEU A 3 -2.87 -38.21 -6.98
C LEU A 3 -3.04 -37.97 -8.50
N PRO A 4 -2.31 -37.02 -9.09
CA PRO A 4 -2.34 -36.81 -10.53
C PRO A 4 -1.78 -38.05 -11.24
N LYS A 5 -2.59 -38.66 -12.11
CA LYS A 5 -2.19 -39.84 -12.90
C LYS A 5 -1.01 -39.55 -13.84
N ARG A 6 -0.83 -38.30 -14.27
CA ARG A 6 0.26 -37.84 -15.17
C ARG A 6 0.73 -36.44 -14.81
N ARG A 7 1.98 -36.13 -15.16
CA ARG A 7 2.56 -34.78 -15.04
C ARG A 7 1.82 -33.79 -15.94
N HIS A 8 1.55 -32.59 -15.44
CA HIS A 8 1.00 -31.51 -16.26
C HIS A 8 2.08 -30.94 -17.20
N SER A 9 1.69 -30.65 -18.44
CA SER A 9 2.58 -30.02 -19.41
C SER A 9 2.95 -28.59 -18.98
N HIS A 10 4.10 -28.11 -19.46
CA HIS A 10 4.55 -26.75 -19.22
C HIS A 10 3.54 -25.72 -19.76
N ALA A 11 2.97 -25.97 -20.94
CA ALA A 11 1.93 -25.13 -21.53
C ALA A 11 0.67 -25.03 -20.65
N ARG A 12 0.20 -26.15 -20.08
CA ARG A 12 -0.97 -26.14 -19.17
C ARG A 12 -0.69 -25.34 -17.91
N THR A 13 0.51 -25.48 -17.35
CA THR A 13 0.91 -24.74 -16.13
C THR A 13 1.05 -23.25 -16.41
N ALA A 14 1.64 -22.87 -17.53
CA ALA A 14 1.78 -21.47 -17.95
C ALA A 14 0.41 -20.83 -18.18
N LYS A 15 -0.49 -21.48 -18.93
CA LYS A 15 -1.87 -21.03 -19.13
C LYS A 15 -2.65 -20.90 -17.83
N ARG A 16 -2.45 -21.78 -16.86
CA ARG A 16 -3.11 -21.66 -15.54
C ARG A 16 -2.63 -20.42 -14.77
N ARG A 17 -1.36 -20.02 -14.93
CA ARG A 17 -0.75 -18.91 -14.19
C ARG A 17 -0.99 -17.54 -14.84
N THR A 18 -1.64 -17.45 -16.00
CA THR A 18 -1.90 -16.17 -16.68
C THR A 18 -2.75 -15.21 -15.86
N HIS A 19 -3.62 -15.75 -14.99
CA HIS A 19 -4.47 -14.96 -14.11
C HIS A 19 -3.83 -14.70 -12.73
N TYR A 20 -2.61 -15.18 -12.49
CA TYR A 20 -1.90 -14.94 -11.22
C TYR A 20 -1.16 -13.60 -11.25
N THR A 21 -1.89 -12.55 -11.59
CA THR A 21 -1.37 -11.18 -11.70
C THR A 21 -1.80 -10.35 -10.49
N LEU A 22 -0.91 -9.47 -10.04
CA LEU A 22 -1.23 -8.50 -9.00
C LEU A 22 -1.84 -7.25 -9.63
N ASN A 23 -2.90 -6.73 -9.01
CA ASN A 23 -3.46 -5.44 -9.39
C ASN A 23 -2.66 -4.31 -8.74
N ALA A 24 -2.47 -3.21 -9.46
CA ALA A 24 -1.84 -2.02 -8.89
C ALA A 24 -2.71 -1.43 -7.79
N VAL A 25 -2.07 -0.98 -6.70
CA VAL A 25 -2.77 -0.34 -5.58
C VAL A 25 -3.17 1.07 -5.98
N THR A 26 -4.40 1.46 -5.65
CA THR A 26 -4.89 2.82 -5.86
C THR A 26 -4.21 3.78 -4.88
N VAL A 27 -3.19 4.47 -5.38
CA VAL A 27 -2.53 5.56 -4.64
C VAL A 27 -3.14 6.90 -5.06
N VAL A 28 -3.57 7.69 -4.09
CA VAL A 28 -4.02 9.05 -4.38
C VAL A 28 -2.78 9.94 -4.44
N LYS A 29 -2.46 10.46 -5.64
CA LYS A 29 -1.48 11.54 -5.82
C LYS A 29 -2.10 12.84 -5.28
N VAL A 30 -2.18 13.00 -3.96
CA VAL A 30 -2.53 14.29 -3.40
C VAL A 30 -1.24 15.10 -3.35
N GLY A 31 -1.12 16.11 -4.23
CA GLY A 31 0.03 17.02 -4.29
C GLY A 31 0.28 17.84 -3.02
N ARG A 32 -0.51 17.66 -1.96
CA ARG A 32 -0.34 18.09 -0.58
C ARG A 32 -1.28 17.24 0.28
N CYS A 33 -0.86 16.85 1.49
CA CYS A 33 -1.82 16.36 2.49
C CYS A 33 -2.93 17.42 2.66
N PRO A 34 -4.23 17.10 2.54
CA PRO A 34 -5.34 18.05 2.68
C PRO A 34 -5.50 18.57 4.12
N THR A 35 -4.55 18.27 5.00
CA THR A 35 -4.62 18.45 6.44
C THR A 35 -3.29 19.00 6.95
N ASN A 36 -3.27 20.31 7.15
CA ASN A 36 -2.46 21.07 8.12
C ASN A 36 -0.93 20.92 8.11
N ASN A 37 -0.33 20.21 7.16
CA ASN A 37 1.11 20.25 6.94
C ASN A 37 1.43 20.41 5.44
N PRO A 38 1.72 21.65 4.99
CA PRO A 38 2.12 21.95 3.61
C PRO A 38 3.39 21.21 3.16
N ASN A 39 4.22 20.77 4.11
CA ASN A 39 5.49 20.08 3.88
C ASN A 39 5.37 18.56 4.05
N CYS A 40 4.20 17.97 3.80
CA CYS A 40 4.04 16.51 3.84
C CYS A 40 4.30 15.92 2.45
N PRO A 41 5.46 15.27 2.22
CA PRO A 41 5.70 14.56 0.98
C PRO A 41 4.96 13.23 1.01
N GLY A 42 4.10 12.98 0.03
CA GLY A 42 3.81 11.60 -0.34
C GLY A 42 2.39 11.30 -0.77
N ALA A 43 2.32 10.43 -1.77
CA ALA A 43 1.12 9.70 -2.08
C ALA A 43 0.70 8.86 -0.86
N HIS A 44 -0.60 8.84 -0.58
CA HIS A 44 -1.18 8.02 0.46
C HIS A 44 -2.25 7.10 -0.14
N LEU A 45 -2.56 6.01 0.57
CA LEU A 45 -3.64 5.14 0.18
C LEU A 45 -4.97 5.88 0.37
N SER A 46 -5.92 5.62 -0.53
CA SER A 46 -7.28 6.15 -0.39
C SER A 46 -7.88 5.71 0.96
N HIS A 47 -8.63 6.61 1.60
CA HIS A 47 -9.29 6.39 2.89
C HIS A 47 -8.40 6.06 4.10
N THR A 48 -7.08 6.23 4.00
CA THR A 48 -6.16 6.05 5.14
C THR A 48 -5.68 7.39 5.71
N ALA A 49 -5.39 7.41 7.01
CA ALA A 49 -4.72 8.54 7.63
C ALA A 49 -3.26 8.62 7.15
N CYS A 50 -2.74 9.84 7.01
CA CYS A 50 -1.35 10.03 6.62
C CYS A 50 -0.42 9.41 7.68
N PRO A 51 0.51 8.50 7.32
CA PRO A 51 1.45 7.90 8.28
C PRO A 51 2.48 8.91 8.82
N VAL A 52 2.68 10.03 8.13
CA VAL A 52 3.67 11.05 8.50
C VAL A 52 3.09 12.08 9.48
N CYS A 53 1.89 12.61 9.21
CA CYS A 53 1.27 13.62 10.06
C CYS A 53 0.16 13.07 10.99
N GLY A 54 -0.38 11.88 10.72
CA GLY A 54 -1.44 11.27 11.55
C GLY A 54 -2.83 11.87 11.35
N TYR A 55 -3.00 12.76 10.36
CA TYR A 55 -4.27 13.42 10.08
C TYR A 55 -5.04 12.73 8.93
N TYR A 56 -6.36 12.77 9.03
CA TYR A 56 -7.31 12.36 8.00
C TYR A 56 -8.49 13.34 7.97
N LYS A 57 -8.78 13.92 6.79
CA LYS A 57 -9.94 14.84 6.60
C LYS A 57 -10.10 15.94 7.68
N GLY A 58 -9.00 16.59 8.03
CA GLY A 58 -8.92 17.71 8.98
C GLY A 58 -8.78 17.30 10.44
N ARG A 59 -8.93 16.01 10.76
CA ARG A 59 -8.94 15.50 12.14
C ARG A 59 -7.67 14.69 12.42
N GLN A 60 -7.16 14.80 13.63
CA GLN A 60 -6.06 13.96 14.11
C GLN A 60 -6.62 12.54 14.37
N ALA A 61 -6.28 11.60 13.50
CA ALA A 61 -6.73 10.21 13.60
C ALA A 61 -5.71 9.35 14.36
N VAL A 62 -4.42 9.70 14.27
CA VAL A 62 -3.32 8.98 14.92
C VAL A 62 -2.43 9.97 15.66
N LEU A 63 -2.18 9.69 16.95
CA LEU A 63 -1.18 10.41 17.74
C LEU A 63 0.23 9.96 17.34
N VAL A 64 0.84 10.64 16.38
CA VAL A 64 2.21 10.36 15.97
C VAL A 64 3.18 11.00 16.97
N LYS A 65 3.77 10.19 17.85
CA LYS A 65 4.90 10.62 18.69
C LYS A 65 6.10 10.88 17.78
N ARG A 66 6.51 12.15 17.62
CA ARG A 66 7.77 12.47 16.93
C ARG A 66 8.92 11.88 17.73
N LYS A 67 9.63 10.88 17.18
CA LYS A 67 10.90 10.41 17.77
C LYS A 67 11.89 11.57 17.70
N ARG A 68 12.33 12.06 18.87
CA ARG A 68 13.41 13.04 18.99
C ARG A 68 14.64 12.37 18.36
N ARG A 69 15.22 12.96 17.30
CA ARG A 69 16.50 12.50 16.76
C ARG A 69 17.53 12.74 17.86
N GLU A 70 17.89 11.68 18.57
CA GLU A 70 19.07 11.66 19.42
C GLU A 70 20.26 11.59 18.47
N GLY A 71 21.04 12.67 18.44
CA GLY A 71 22.11 12.88 17.48
C GLY A 71 23.22 11.83 17.64
N ARG A 72 23.75 11.39 16.50
CA ARG A 72 25.10 10.84 16.40
C ARG A 72 25.72 11.34 15.10
#